data_AF-E4ZNL3-F1
#
_entry.id   AF-E4ZNL3-F1
#
_cell.length_a   1.000
_cell.length_b   1.000
_cell.length_c   1.000
_cell.angle_alpha   90.00
_cell.angle_beta   90.00
_cell.angle_gamma   90.00
#
_symmetry.space_group_name_H-M   'P 1'
#
loop_
_entity.id
_entity.type
_entity.pdbx_description
1 polymer ?
#
loop_
_entity_poly.entity_id
_entity_poly.type
_entity_poly.pdbx_seq_one_letter_code
_entity_poly.pdbx_strand_id
1 'polypeptide(L)'
;MHQMHGRRDCRIAGAITLRVRGMENGHCCGHRGQLQRQSSGHWRVFPTTARIPSSQIYHSSLEQRQFQVLHHAMTSHHLHKIILSVKLFAVLAQCAHLNYSGEAITTRFWDCCKPSCGWKGKADFTRPVLSCTADDKPADIAAGTGCNGGTAFQCSNQQPWAVNDTLSYGFAGTFITTELTGGSVESAWCCACYQLDFTSEPLIGKSMIIQASNTAYDINTANRFTLAVPGGNTTSTDACAQQYGVDQSVFGENMAGVSSIDGCQNLPETLRAGCQWRFDWLQDASFPSANFKRVLCPTEITNITQCVRDDEKVLSGEVSSAHSLTPASYTMASLAVVLLGVLSI
;
A
#
# COMPACT_ATOMS: atom_id res chain seq x y z
N MET A 1 -3.00 67.02 48.40
CA MET A 1 -4.09 67.81 47.78
C MET A 1 -4.80 66.95 46.73
N HIS A 2 -5.96 67.42 46.25
CA HIS A 2 -6.89 66.81 45.27
C HIS A 2 -6.25 66.36 43.92
N GLN A 3 -6.84 65.53 43.03
CA GLN A 3 -7.99 64.58 43.06
C GLN A 3 -7.99 63.67 41.80
N MET A 4 -8.80 62.58 41.82
CA MET A 4 -9.67 62.00 40.76
C MET A 4 -9.58 62.50 39.29
N HIS A 5 -9.75 61.74 38.19
CA HIS A 5 -10.27 60.38 37.82
C HIS A 5 -9.50 59.89 36.54
N GLY A 6 -9.66 58.70 35.91
CA GLY A 6 -10.62 57.57 36.03
C GLY A 6 -10.28 56.40 35.05
N ARG A 7 -11.12 55.35 34.99
CA ARG A 7 -10.85 54.04 34.33
C ARG A 7 -11.11 53.96 32.81
N ARG A 8 -10.32 53.13 32.09
CA ARG A 8 -10.80 51.85 31.47
C ARG A 8 -9.70 51.03 30.76
N ASP A 9 -9.81 49.71 30.84
CA ASP A 9 -9.04 48.73 30.06
C ASP A 9 -9.56 48.55 28.62
N CYS A 10 -8.69 48.13 27.69
CA CYS A 10 -9.05 47.13 26.66
C CYS A 10 -7.81 46.50 25.99
N ARG A 11 -7.93 45.24 25.53
CA ARG A 11 -7.00 44.59 24.58
C ARG A 11 -7.65 44.56 23.19
N ILE A 12 -6.85 44.45 22.12
CA ILE A 12 -6.91 43.37 21.10
C ILE A 12 -5.88 43.57 19.97
N ALA A 13 -5.49 42.44 19.37
CA ALA A 13 -4.44 42.15 18.39
C ALA A 13 -4.27 43.05 17.14
N GLY A 14 -3.12 42.86 16.45
CA GLY A 14 -3.14 42.77 14.98
C GLY A 14 -1.84 43.09 14.22
N ALA A 15 -1.21 42.06 13.65
CA ALA A 15 -0.30 42.06 12.49
C ALA A 15 0.98 42.95 12.49
N ILE A 16 2.14 42.32 12.23
CA ILE A 16 3.37 42.97 11.77
C ILE A 16 3.82 42.32 10.45
N THR A 17 4.34 43.14 9.53
CA THR A 17 4.76 42.78 8.17
C THR A 17 6.14 42.13 8.15
N LEU A 18 6.37 41.20 7.21
CA LEU A 18 7.72 40.92 6.69
C LEU A 18 7.75 40.97 5.16
N ARG A 19 8.86 41.47 4.62
CA ARG A 19 9.13 41.58 3.18
C ARG A 19 9.90 40.36 2.69
N VAL A 20 9.69 39.98 1.43
CA VAL A 20 10.75 39.44 0.56
C VAL A 20 10.75 40.27 -0.73
N ARG A 21 11.94 40.55 -1.28
CA ARG A 21 12.11 41.28 -2.53
C ARG A 21 13.28 40.65 -3.29
N GLY A 22 13.01 40.08 -4.45
CA GLY A 22 13.98 39.50 -5.37
C GLY A 22 13.44 39.58 -6.78
N MET A 23 14.29 39.96 -7.73
CA MET A 23 14.02 39.97 -9.18
C MET A 23 14.64 38.66 -9.75
N GLU A 24 14.42 38.20 -10.98
CA GLU A 24 14.23 38.93 -12.24
C GLU A 24 13.36 38.19 -13.28
N ASN A 25 12.80 38.99 -14.21
CA ASN A 25 12.59 38.72 -15.64
C ASN A 25 12.06 37.34 -16.12
N GLY A 26 10.77 37.28 -16.43
CA GLY A 26 10.17 36.29 -17.32
C GLY A 26 8.83 36.78 -17.89
N HIS A 27 8.64 36.76 -19.21
CA HIS A 27 7.40 37.24 -19.84
C HIS A 27 6.25 36.23 -19.72
N CYS A 28 5.08 36.70 -19.33
CA CYS A 28 3.79 36.05 -19.59
C CYS A 28 2.74 37.10 -19.95
N CYS A 29 1.99 36.88 -21.04
CA CYS A 29 0.88 37.75 -21.42
C CYS A 29 -0.30 37.53 -20.46
N GLY A 30 -0.93 38.62 -20.01
CA GLY A 30 -2.06 38.56 -19.08
C GLY A 30 -3.41 38.42 -19.78
N HIS A 31 -4.39 37.83 -19.09
CA HIS A 31 -5.80 38.10 -19.31
C HIS A 31 -6.51 38.28 -17.96
N ARG A 32 -7.45 39.24 -17.89
CA ARG A 32 -8.23 39.50 -16.67
C ARG A 32 -9.32 38.44 -16.48
N GLY A 33 -9.47 37.96 -15.25
CA GLY A 33 -10.69 37.31 -14.75
C GLY A 33 -11.05 37.89 -13.39
N GLN A 34 -12.29 38.36 -13.21
CA GLN A 34 -12.77 38.90 -11.93
C GLN A 34 -13.44 37.82 -11.08
N LEU A 35 -13.33 37.96 -9.76
CA LEU A 35 -14.05 37.16 -8.77
C LEU A 35 -15.55 37.52 -8.75
N GLN A 36 -16.41 36.51 -8.70
CA GLN A 36 -17.69 36.60 -7.97
C GLN A 36 -18.14 35.22 -7.46
N ARG A 37 -19.17 35.22 -6.59
CA ARG A 37 -19.57 34.12 -5.69
C ARG A 37 -21.11 34.05 -5.64
N GLN A 38 -21.68 32.94 -5.15
CA GLN A 38 -23.13 32.59 -5.09
C GLN A 38 -23.66 31.92 -6.37
N SER A 39 -24.74 31.10 -6.35
CA SER A 39 -25.31 30.23 -5.30
C SER A 39 -26.33 29.25 -5.89
N SER A 40 -26.61 28.15 -5.16
CA SER A 40 -27.73 27.20 -5.29
C SER A 40 -28.94 27.57 -6.18
N GLY A 41 -29.35 26.66 -7.08
CA GLY A 41 -30.65 26.70 -7.74
C GLY A 41 -30.97 25.43 -8.55
N HIS A 42 -32.10 24.77 -8.25
CA HIS A 42 -32.66 23.64 -9.01
C HIS A 42 -33.82 24.15 -9.87
N TRP A 43 -33.93 23.72 -11.14
CA TRP A 43 -35.12 23.98 -11.97
C TRP A 43 -35.56 22.76 -12.78
N ARG A 44 -36.88 22.61 -12.92
CA ARG A 44 -37.56 21.57 -13.74
C ARG A 44 -38.11 22.22 -15.01
N VAL A 45 -38.40 21.41 -16.03
CA VAL A 45 -39.06 21.86 -17.27
C VAL A 45 -40.33 21.04 -17.54
N PHE A 46 -41.38 21.72 -18.00
CA PHE A 46 -42.72 21.23 -18.39
C PHE A 46 -43.29 22.25 -19.43
N PRO A 47 -44.34 21.95 -20.23
CA PRO A 47 -44.42 20.89 -21.25
C PRO A 47 -45.12 21.39 -22.55
N THR A 48 -45.62 20.45 -23.40
CA THR A 48 -46.71 20.64 -24.42
C THR A 48 -46.43 21.54 -25.65
N THR A 49 -47.01 21.37 -26.85
CA THR A 49 -47.99 20.41 -27.45
C THR A 49 -47.70 20.28 -28.98
N ALA A 50 -47.89 19.14 -29.68
CA ALA A 50 -49.07 18.67 -30.46
C ALA A 50 -49.63 19.68 -31.52
N ARG A 51 -50.31 19.32 -32.64
CA ARG A 51 -50.85 18.08 -33.28
C ARG A 51 -50.83 18.32 -34.84
N ILE A 52 -51.29 17.54 -35.83
CA ILE A 52 -52.16 16.35 -36.06
C ILE A 52 -51.67 15.57 -37.33
N PRO A 53 -52.18 14.36 -37.67
CA PRO A 53 -51.61 13.44 -38.69
C PRO A 53 -52.35 13.35 -40.05
N SER A 54 -51.79 12.62 -41.03
CA SER A 54 -52.56 11.93 -42.09
C SER A 54 -51.97 10.55 -42.47
N SER A 55 -52.81 9.64 -42.96
CA SER A 55 -52.46 8.23 -43.23
C SER A 55 -53.27 7.66 -44.39
N GLN A 56 -52.65 6.85 -45.25
CA GLN A 56 -53.37 5.82 -46.02
C GLN A 56 -52.46 4.61 -46.28
N ILE A 57 -53.08 3.44 -46.44
CA ILE A 57 -52.42 2.14 -46.51
C ILE A 57 -52.59 1.58 -47.93
N TYR A 58 -51.53 1.01 -48.49
CA TYR A 58 -51.61 0.08 -49.62
C TYR A 58 -50.72 -1.13 -49.37
N HIS A 59 -51.26 -2.32 -49.64
CA HIS A 59 -50.51 -3.58 -49.64
C HIS A 59 -49.83 -3.80 -51.00
N SER A 60 -48.56 -4.17 -50.99
CA SER A 60 -47.93 -4.90 -52.10
C SER A 60 -46.77 -5.78 -51.61
N SER A 61 -46.42 -6.76 -52.43
CA SER A 61 -45.55 -7.90 -52.12
C SER A 61 -44.09 -7.56 -51.83
N LEU A 62 -43.48 -8.31 -50.90
CA LEU A 62 -42.03 -8.45 -50.78
C LEU A 62 -41.47 -9.26 -51.96
N GLU A 63 -40.58 -8.67 -52.75
CA GLU A 63 -39.56 -9.41 -53.50
C GLU A 63 -38.21 -9.31 -52.78
N GLN A 64 -37.46 -10.42 -52.74
CA GLN A 64 -36.12 -10.45 -52.18
C GLN A 64 -35.09 -10.03 -53.23
N ARG A 65 -34.20 -9.08 -52.89
CA ARG A 65 -32.91 -8.93 -53.57
C ARG A 65 -31.78 -9.09 -52.57
N GLN A 66 -30.85 -9.99 -52.89
CA GLN A 66 -29.74 -10.36 -52.02
C GLN A 66 -28.69 -9.24 -51.98
N PHE A 67 -28.20 -8.93 -50.78
CA PHE A 67 -26.92 -8.26 -50.60
C PHE A 67 -25.91 -9.31 -50.15
N GLN A 68 -24.97 -9.69 -51.04
CA GLN A 68 -23.93 -10.66 -50.70
C GLN A 68 -22.86 -10.02 -49.82
N VAL A 69 -23.06 -10.08 -48.50
CA VAL A 69 -21.97 -9.84 -47.54
C VAL A 69 -20.98 -10.99 -47.65
N LEU A 70 -19.76 -10.67 -48.07
CA LEU A 70 -18.72 -11.65 -48.40
C LEU A 70 -18.06 -12.20 -47.11
N HIS A 71 -18.82 -12.98 -46.35
CA HIS A 71 -18.35 -13.68 -45.15
C HIS A 71 -17.22 -14.66 -45.51
N HIS A 72 -15.97 -14.17 -45.42
CA HIS A 72 -14.81 -15.03 -45.24
C HIS A 72 -14.92 -15.72 -43.88
N ALA A 73 -15.54 -16.91 -43.89
CA ALA A 73 -15.65 -17.73 -42.70
C ALA A 73 -14.25 -18.16 -42.25
N MET A 74 -13.70 -17.49 -41.24
CA MET A 74 -12.54 -18.00 -40.51
C MET A 74 -12.92 -19.39 -39.99
N THR A 75 -12.29 -20.42 -40.55
CA THR A 75 -12.60 -21.80 -40.16
C THR A 75 -12.30 -21.98 -38.66
N SER A 76 -13.01 -22.91 -38.01
CA SER A 76 -12.84 -23.21 -36.58
C SER A 76 -11.36 -23.40 -36.18
N HIS A 77 -10.53 -23.87 -37.12
CA HIS A 77 -9.09 -24.06 -36.95
C HIS A 77 -8.30 -22.74 -36.78
N HIS A 78 -8.69 -21.66 -37.45
CA HIS A 78 -8.08 -20.34 -37.26
C HIS A 78 -8.53 -19.71 -35.93
N LEU A 79 -9.83 -19.81 -35.61
CA LEU A 79 -10.35 -19.31 -34.33
C LEU A 79 -9.67 -20.02 -33.14
N HIS A 80 -9.50 -21.34 -33.20
CA HIS A 80 -8.74 -22.10 -32.19
C HIS A 80 -7.29 -21.63 -32.08
N LYS A 81 -6.58 -21.39 -33.19
CA LYS A 81 -5.19 -20.89 -33.17
C LYS A 81 -5.07 -19.47 -32.60
N ILE A 82 -6.05 -18.60 -32.87
CA ILE A 82 -6.14 -17.26 -32.28
C ILE A 82 -6.40 -17.36 -30.78
N ILE A 83 -7.33 -18.20 -30.34
CA ILE A 83 -7.60 -18.44 -28.90
C ILE A 83 -6.36 -19.03 -28.20
N LEU A 84 -5.63 -19.94 -28.84
CA LEU A 84 -4.41 -20.52 -28.28
C LEU A 84 -3.28 -19.49 -28.14
N SER A 85 -3.08 -18.65 -29.15
CA SER A 85 -2.05 -17.60 -29.13
C SER A 85 -2.39 -16.46 -28.18
N VAL A 86 -3.65 -16.05 -28.08
CA VAL A 86 -4.10 -15.09 -27.05
C VAL A 86 -3.92 -15.65 -25.64
N LYS A 87 -4.23 -16.94 -25.41
CA LYS A 87 -3.96 -17.60 -24.13
C LYS A 87 -2.45 -17.66 -23.82
N LEU A 88 -1.62 -17.99 -24.81
CA LEU A 88 -0.16 -18.04 -24.65
C LEU A 88 0.41 -16.64 -24.34
N PHE A 89 -0.09 -15.60 -25.01
CA PHE A 89 0.34 -14.22 -24.79
C PHE A 89 -0.12 -13.69 -23.42
N ALA A 90 -1.33 -14.07 -22.96
CA ALA A 90 -1.80 -13.77 -21.61
C ALA A 90 -0.94 -14.47 -20.53
N VAL A 91 -0.61 -15.76 -20.71
CA VAL A 91 0.28 -16.52 -19.81
C VAL A 91 1.67 -15.87 -19.72
N LEU A 92 2.21 -15.35 -20.82
CA LEU A 92 3.46 -14.59 -20.82
C LEU A 92 3.33 -13.22 -20.14
N ALA A 93 2.20 -12.52 -20.34
CA ALA A 93 1.91 -11.22 -19.72
C ALA A 93 1.58 -11.30 -18.22
N GLN A 94 1.29 -12.49 -17.68
CA GLN A 94 0.99 -12.72 -16.27
C GLN A 94 2.24 -12.81 -15.37
N CYS A 95 3.43 -12.50 -15.88
CA CYS A 95 4.64 -12.30 -15.07
C CYS A 95 4.52 -11.02 -14.23
N ALA A 96 3.81 -11.10 -13.10
CA ALA A 96 3.77 -10.03 -12.12
C ALA A 96 5.20 -9.71 -11.66
N HIS A 97 5.65 -8.47 -11.89
CA HIS A 97 6.97 -8.00 -11.47
C HIS A 97 7.01 -7.80 -9.94
N LEU A 98 7.11 -8.91 -9.20
CA LEU A 98 7.33 -8.92 -7.75
C LEU A 98 8.70 -8.33 -7.36
N ASN A 99 9.61 -8.19 -8.32
CA ASN A 99 10.93 -7.60 -8.14
C ASN A 99 10.87 -6.05 -8.04
N TYR A 100 10.20 -5.55 -7.00
CA TYR A 100 10.28 -4.13 -6.63
C TYR A 100 11.67 -3.83 -6.08
N SER A 101 12.38 -2.91 -6.73
CA SER A 101 13.71 -2.46 -6.32
C SER A 101 13.98 -1.03 -6.78
N GLY A 102 14.88 -0.33 -6.10
CA GLY A 102 15.28 1.04 -6.44
C GLY A 102 15.96 1.76 -5.29
N GLU A 103 16.09 3.09 -5.41
CA GLU A 103 16.51 3.96 -4.31
C GLU A 103 15.32 4.27 -3.38
N ALA A 104 15.59 4.38 -2.08
CA ALA A 104 14.64 4.78 -1.05
C ALA A 104 15.29 5.64 0.04
N ILE A 105 14.47 6.48 0.68
CA ILE A 105 14.83 7.17 1.93
C ILE A 105 14.27 6.36 3.10
N THR A 106 15.05 6.16 4.16
CA THR A 106 14.51 5.59 5.40
C THR A 106 14.25 6.69 6.44
N THR A 107 13.28 6.44 7.33
CA THR A 107 13.01 7.24 8.52
C THR A 107 12.75 6.29 9.69
N ARG A 108 12.54 6.81 10.91
CA ARG A 108 12.07 6.01 12.07
C ARG A 108 10.67 6.45 12.50
N PHE A 109 9.91 5.56 13.13
CA PHE A 109 8.68 5.88 13.89
C PHE A 109 8.47 4.86 15.02
N TRP A 110 7.72 5.24 16.05
CA TRP A 110 6.96 4.30 16.89
C TRP A 110 5.78 5.05 17.49
N ASP A 111 4.56 4.70 17.05
CA ASP A 111 3.31 5.38 17.38
C ASP A 111 2.35 4.51 18.21
N CYS A 112 2.71 3.24 18.40
CA CYS A 112 1.90 2.19 19.03
C CYS A 112 0.56 1.90 18.31
N CYS A 113 0.29 2.50 17.14
CA CYS A 113 -0.94 2.24 16.40
C CYS A 113 -1.03 0.78 15.96
N LYS A 114 -2.25 0.23 15.83
CA LYS A 114 -2.43 -1.01 15.06
C LYS A 114 -1.91 -0.78 13.63
N PRO A 115 -0.90 -1.55 13.16
CA PRO A 115 -0.25 -1.29 11.90
C PRO A 115 -1.20 -1.58 10.73
N SER A 116 -1.09 -0.85 9.61
CA SER A 116 -2.13 -0.88 8.57
C SER A 116 -2.28 -2.24 7.88
N CYS A 117 -1.23 -3.06 7.78
CA CYS A 117 -1.32 -4.42 7.26
C CYS A 117 -1.92 -5.43 8.27
N GLY A 118 -2.31 -4.97 9.47
CA GLY A 118 -3.10 -5.71 10.47
C GLY A 118 -4.62 -5.68 10.21
N TRP A 119 -5.07 -5.06 9.12
CA TRP A 119 -6.46 -5.09 8.66
C TRP A 119 -6.67 -6.16 7.57
N LYS A 120 -7.87 -6.76 7.52
CA LYS A 120 -8.25 -7.72 6.46
C LYS A 120 -8.39 -7.01 5.11
N GLY A 121 -8.09 -7.72 4.01
CA GLY A 121 -8.27 -7.22 2.65
C GLY A 121 -7.23 -6.17 2.20
N LYS A 122 -6.07 -6.11 2.87
CA LYS A 122 -4.98 -5.20 2.53
C LYS A 122 -4.04 -5.77 1.45
N ALA A 123 -3.82 -7.08 1.45
CA ALA A 123 -3.11 -7.85 0.42
C ALA A 123 -3.54 -9.32 0.50
N ASP A 124 -3.08 -10.12 -0.46
CA ASP A 124 -3.27 -11.58 -0.47
C ASP A 124 -2.21 -12.24 0.42
N PHE A 125 -2.63 -12.70 1.60
CA PHE A 125 -1.78 -13.24 2.65
C PHE A 125 -2.50 -14.31 3.49
N THR A 126 -1.73 -15.10 4.23
CA THR A 126 -2.23 -16.13 5.17
C THR A 126 -3.16 -15.56 6.25
N ARG A 127 -2.82 -14.38 6.79
CA ARG A 127 -3.60 -13.58 7.74
C ARG A 127 -2.99 -12.18 7.83
N PRO A 128 -3.73 -11.14 8.26
CA PRO A 128 -3.14 -9.83 8.55
C PRO A 128 -2.07 -9.88 9.64
N VAL A 129 -1.19 -8.89 9.63
CA VAL A 129 -0.17 -8.65 10.67
C VAL A 129 -0.81 -8.70 12.05
N LEU A 130 -0.25 -9.52 12.93
CA LEU A 130 -0.66 -9.62 14.33
C LEU A 130 -0.64 -8.22 14.98
N SER A 131 -1.76 -7.84 15.58
CA SER A 131 -1.85 -6.67 16.45
C SER A 131 -2.01 -7.16 17.89
N CYS A 132 -1.59 -6.37 18.87
CA CYS A 132 -1.63 -6.78 20.27
C CYS A 132 -2.48 -5.85 21.14
N THR A 133 -2.91 -6.34 22.30
CA THR A 133 -3.59 -5.57 23.35
C THR A 133 -2.59 -4.70 24.12
N ALA A 134 -3.08 -3.91 25.09
CA ALA A 134 -2.23 -3.13 25.99
C ALA A 134 -1.25 -4.01 26.79
N ASP A 135 -1.65 -5.24 27.15
CA ASP A 135 -0.83 -6.24 27.85
C ASP A 135 -0.07 -7.20 26.90
N ASP A 136 0.18 -6.75 25.66
CA ASP A 136 0.93 -7.42 24.58
C ASP A 136 0.45 -8.84 24.23
N LYS A 137 -0.86 -9.12 24.39
CA LYS A 137 -1.50 -10.36 23.93
C LYS A 137 -2.00 -10.20 22.50
N PRO A 138 -2.09 -11.28 21.70
CA PRO A 138 -2.82 -11.28 20.43
C PRO A 138 -4.22 -10.64 20.54
N ALA A 139 -4.43 -9.52 19.83
CA ALA A 139 -5.73 -8.85 19.74
C ALA A 139 -6.59 -9.44 18.62
N ASP A 140 -7.91 -9.19 18.67
CA ASP A 140 -8.81 -9.55 17.57
C ASP A 140 -8.48 -8.75 16.30
N ILE A 141 -8.46 -9.41 15.15
CA ILE A 141 -8.16 -8.82 13.85
C ILE A 141 -9.16 -7.70 13.48
N ALA A 142 -10.39 -7.74 13.99
CA ALA A 142 -11.42 -6.71 13.82
C ALA A 142 -11.33 -5.57 14.86
N ALA A 143 -10.51 -5.68 15.91
CA ALA A 143 -10.40 -4.65 16.94
C ALA A 143 -9.88 -3.31 16.38
N GLY A 144 -10.41 -2.21 16.93
CA GLY A 144 -10.03 -0.84 16.58
C GLY A 144 -8.57 -0.52 16.93
N THR A 145 -7.94 0.37 16.16
CA THR A 145 -6.60 0.90 16.50
C THR A 145 -6.67 1.78 17.75
N GLY A 146 -5.73 1.62 18.69
CA GLY A 146 -5.61 2.45 19.89
C GLY A 146 -5.53 3.94 19.58
N CYS A 147 -4.86 4.31 18.48
CA CYS A 147 -4.78 5.69 17.98
C CYS A 147 -6.13 6.35 17.67
N ASN A 148 -7.20 5.57 17.50
CA ASN A 148 -8.57 6.05 17.30
C ASN A 148 -9.52 5.54 18.42
N GLY A 149 -9.00 5.31 19.65
CA GLY A 149 -9.79 4.88 20.81
C GLY A 149 -10.19 3.40 20.81
N GLY A 150 -9.51 2.56 20.01
CA GLY A 150 -9.66 1.11 20.03
C GLY A 150 -8.76 0.40 21.05
N THR A 151 -8.62 -0.91 20.92
CA THR A 151 -7.90 -1.78 21.88
C THR A 151 -6.75 -2.57 21.27
N ALA A 152 -6.43 -2.35 19.99
CA ALA A 152 -5.33 -2.99 19.29
C ALA A 152 -4.21 -2.01 18.93
N PHE A 153 -2.98 -2.45 19.15
CA PHE A 153 -1.74 -1.71 19.06
C PHE A 153 -0.70 -2.52 18.26
N GLN A 154 0.44 -1.93 17.93
CA GLN A 154 1.61 -2.68 17.45
C GLN A 154 2.18 -3.53 18.60
N CYS A 155 2.43 -4.82 18.33
CA CYS A 155 3.03 -5.72 19.33
C CYS A 155 4.47 -5.30 19.65
N SER A 156 4.89 -5.41 20.91
CA SER A 156 6.22 -4.97 21.34
C SER A 156 7.37 -5.72 20.65
N ASN A 157 7.13 -6.97 20.26
CA ASN A 157 8.06 -7.80 19.50
C ASN A 157 8.21 -7.38 18.01
N GLN A 158 7.38 -6.46 17.49
CA GLN A 158 7.50 -5.91 16.14
C GLN A 158 8.47 -4.72 16.09
N GLN A 159 9.60 -4.86 16.78
CA GLN A 159 10.72 -3.91 16.85
C GLN A 159 11.97 -4.51 16.14
N PRO A 160 12.96 -3.70 15.73
CA PRO A 160 14.16 -4.18 15.06
C PRO A 160 15.16 -4.84 16.03
N TRP A 161 16.06 -5.66 15.47
CA TRP A 161 17.18 -6.24 16.19
C TRP A 161 18.38 -6.48 15.27
N ALA A 162 19.58 -6.49 15.87
CA ALA A 162 20.79 -6.88 15.18
C ALA A 162 20.90 -8.40 15.09
N VAL A 163 21.25 -8.91 13.90
CA VAL A 163 21.68 -10.29 13.68
C VAL A 163 23.21 -10.37 13.82
N ASN A 164 23.92 -9.33 13.36
CA ASN A 164 25.33 -9.05 13.58
C ASN A 164 25.64 -7.58 13.24
N ASP A 165 26.89 -7.16 13.34
CA ASP A 165 27.32 -5.77 13.09
C ASP A 165 26.91 -5.21 11.73
N THR A 166 26.79 -6.07 10.71
CA THR A 166 26.46 -5.71 9.32
C THR A 166 25.01 -6.03 8.91
N LEU A 167 24.27 -6.84 9.67
CA LEU A 167 22.90 -7.26 9.34
C LEU A 167 21.93 -7.02 10.51
N SER A 168 20.81 -6.36 10.25
CA SER A 168 19.65 -6.28 11.15
C SER A 168 18.37 -6.81 10.50
N TYR A 169 17.41 -7.22 11.33
CA TYR A 169 16.04 -7.51 10.94
C TYR A 169 15.06 -6.52 11.61
N GLY A 170 13.85 -6.40 11.08
CA GLY A 170 12.80 -5.58 11.71
C GLY A 170 11.58 -5.34 10.82
N PHE A 171 10.92 -4.20 11.03
CA PHE A 171 9.62 -3.87 10.44
C PHE A 171 9.57 -2.41 9.99
N ALA A 172 8.74 -2.10 8.99
CA ALA A 172 8.59 -0.74 8.49
C ALA A 172 7.16 -0.37 8.07
N GLY A 173 6.79 0.90 8.28
CA GLY A 173 5.83 1.59 7.45
C GLY A 173 6.41 1.81 6.06
N THR A 174 5.71 1.37 5.02
CA THR A 174 6.26 1.34 3.65
C THR A 174 5.43 2.18 2.71
N PHE A 175 6.09 2.89 1.80
CA PHE A 175 5.50 3.45 0.59
C PHE A 175 6.43 3.18 -0.59
N ILE A 176 5.90 2.59 -1.65
CA ILE A 176 6.60 2.37 -2.92
C ILE A 176 5.83 3.15 -3.99
N THR A 177 6.53 3.84 -4.90
CA THR A 177 5.87 4.73 -5.86
C THR A 177 4.92 3.95 -6.76
N THR A 178 3.78 4.57 -7.10
CA THR A 178 2.75 3.95 -7.95
C THR A 178 3.23 3.64 -9.37
N GLU A 179 4.32 4.27 -9.80
CA GLU A 179 5.04 3.93 -11.04
C GLU A 179 5.66 2.53 -10.95
N LEU A 180 6.37 2.22 -9.86
CA LEU A 180 7.05 0.95 -9.65
C LEU A 180 6.09 -0.19 -9.27
N THR A 181 4.97 0.11 -8.61
CA THR A 181 3.94 -0.88 -8.24
C THR A 181 2.84 -1.10 -9.29
N GLY A 182 2.90 -0.41 -10.43
CA GLY A 182 1.86 -0.48 -11.47
C GLY A 182 0.48 0.05 -11.01
N GLY A 183 0.47 1.06 -10.13
CA GLY A 183 -0.73 1.67 -9.55
C GLY A 183 -1.23 1.00 -8.27
N SER A 184 -0.63 -0.11 -7.84
CA SER A 184 -0.99 -0.78 -6.59
C SER A 184 -0.48 -0.02 -5.36
N VAL A 185 -1.21 -0.09 -4.25
CA VAL A 185 -0.81 0.51 -2.96
C VAL A 185 -0.48 -0.58 -1.94
N GLU A 186 -1.16 -0.64 -0.80
CA GLU A 186 -0.93 -1.64 0.25
C GLU A 186 -0.98 -3.10 -0.25
N SER A 187 -1.70 -3.40 -1.34
CA SER A 187 -1.69 -4.71 -1.99
C SER A 187 -0.29 -5.13 -2.51
N ALA A 188 0.55 -4.18 -2.92
CA ALA A 188 1.91 -4.43 -3.40
C ALA A 188 2.88 -4.73 -2.26
N TRP A 189 2.77 -4.02 -1.13
CA TRP A 189 3.77 -4.08 -0.06
C TRP A 189 3.33 -4.76 1.24
N CYS A 190 2.05 -4.87 1.58
CA CYS A 190 1.68 -5.41 2.88
C CYS A 190 2.18 -6.84 3.08
N CYS A 191 2.92 -7.04 4.18
CA CYS A 191 3.63 -8.25 4.56
C CYS A 191 4.74 -8.72 3.59
N ALA A 192 5.11 -7.92 2.60
CA ALA A 192 6.29 -8.18 1.78
C ALA A 192 7.56 -7.85 2.56
N CYS A 193 8.63 -8.60 2.29
CA CYS A 193 9.95 -8.30 2.84
C CYS A 193 10.88 -7.67 1.82
N TYR A 194 11.72 -6.77 2.32
CA TYR A 194 12.67 -5.98 1.53
C TYR A 194 14.01 -5.94 2.23
N GLN A 195 15.09 -6.20 1.48
CA GLN A 195 16.44 -5.91 1.93
C GLN A 195 16.74 -4.45 1.57
N LEU A 196 17.15 -3.68 2.58
CA LEU A 196 17.63 -2.30 2.49
C LEU A 196 19.15 -2.36 2.65
N ASP A 197 19.88 -1.96 1.61
CA ASP A 197 21.35 -1.85 1.61
C ASP A 197 21.71 -0.37 1.72
N PHE A 198 22.23 0.06 2.87
CA PHE A 198 22.39 1.49 3.18
C PHE A 198 23.49 2.15 2.34
N THR A 199 23.20 3.33 1.79
CA THR A 199 24.05 4.07 0.85
C THR A 199 24.59 5.39 1.41
N SER A 200 24.38 5.66 2.70
CA SER A 200 24.82 6.88 3.38
C SER A 200 25.43 6.59 4.74
N GLU A 201 26.35 7.47 5.16
CA GLU A 201 27.02 7.38 6.46
C GLU A 201 26.04 7.63 7.61
N PRO A 202 26.22 6.98 8.78
CA PRO A 202 27.32 6.08 9.16
C PRO A 202 27.02 4.58 8.86
N LEU A 203 26.14 4.29 7.90
CA LEU A 203 25.60 2.93 7.68
C LEU A 203 26.12 2.24 6.42
N ILE A 204 27.07 2.81 5.70
CA ILE A 204 27.57 2.22 4.44
C ILE A 204 28.15 0.82 4.71
N GLY A 205 27.68 -0.17 3.95
CA GLY A 205 28.06 -1.58 4.12
C GLY A 205 27.23 -2.36 5.15
N LYS A 206 26.25 -1.73 5.82
CA LYS A 206 25.21 -2.43 6.58
C LYS A 206 23.98 -2.71 5.69
N SER A 207 23.32 -3.83 5.97
CA SER A 207 22.04 -4.22 5.37
C SER A 207 20.98 -4.46 6.45
N MET A 208 19.72 -4.19 6.13
CA MET A 208 18.58 -4.52 6.99
C MET A 208 17.48 -5.22 6.18
N ILE A 209 17.00 -6.39 6.63
CA ILE A 209 15.79 -6.99 6.04
C ILE A 209 14.59 -6.61 6.90
N ILE A 210 13.64 -5.89 6.31
CA ILE A 210 12.38 -5.53 6.98
C ILE A 210 11.21 -6.32 6.41
N GLN A 211 10.14 -6.47 7.20
CA GLN A 211 8.80 -6.69 6.66
C GLN A 211 7.99 -5.39 6.69
N ALA A 212 7.30 -5.10 5.58
CA ALA A 212 6.37 -3.99 5.47
C ALA A 212 5.07 -4.29 6.23
N SER A 213 4.99 -3.83 7.48
CA SER A 213 3.85 -4.04 8.38
C SER A 213 2.84 -2.89 8.37
N ASN A 214 3.29 -1.68 8.03
CA ASN A 214 2.46 -0.46 8.01
C ASN A 214 2.61 0.29 6.68
N THR A 215 1.93 1.43 6.53
CA THR A 215 2.03 2.33 5.36
C THR A 215 2.69 3.66 5.74
N ALA A 216 3.37 4.32 4.79
CA ALA A 216 4.08 5.60 5.00
C ALA A 216 3.58 6.71 4.04
N TYR A 217 2.26 6.93 4.01
CA TYR A 217 1.59 7.83 3.05
C TYR A 217 1.91 9.34 3.20
N ASP A 218 2.60 9.76 4.26
CA ASP A 218 2.93 11.16 4.58
C ASP A 218 3.99 11.78 3.64
N ILE A 219 4.82 10.94 2.99
CA ILE A 219 5.69 11.36 1.87
C ILE A 219 5.51 10.34 0.74
N ASN A 220 4.93 10.79 -0.37
CA ASN A 220 4.51 9.94 -1.50
C ASN A 220 5.27 10.21 -2.82
N THR A 221 6.33 11.03 -2.78
CA THR A 221 7.11 11.46 -3.95
C THR A 221 8.36 10.61 -4.22
N ALA A 222 8.71 9.70 -3.32
CA ALA A 222 9.84 8.79 -3.42
C ALA A 222 9.53 7.48 -2.67
N ASN A 223 10.27 6.39 -2.92
CA ASN A 223 10.14 5.17 -2.12
C ASN A 223 10.65 5.42 -0.70
N ARG A 224 9.94 4.90 0.30
CA ARG A 224 10.24 5.14 1.71
C ARG A 224 9.97 3.93 2.60
N PHE A 225 10.90 3.71 3.53
CA PHE A 225 10.78 2.71 4.60
C PHE A 225 10.96 3.41 5.96
N THR A 226 9.84 3.63 6.63
CA THR A 226 9.76 4.20 7.97
C THR A 226 9.89 3.08 9.00
N LEU A 227 11.12 2.83 9.45
CA LEU A 227 11.52 1.76 10.36
C LEU A 227 10.79 1.88 11.71
N ALA A 228 10.23 0.78 12.21
CA ALA A 228 9.48 0.72 13.46
C ALA A 228 10.41 0.68 14.69
N VAL A 229 10.99 1.81 15.07
CA VAL A 229 12.01 1.93 16.11
C VAL A 229 11.44 2.55 17.39
N PRO A 230 11.26 1.79 18.49
CA PRO A 230 10.76 2.32 19.75
C PRO A 230 11.55 3.53 20.24
N GLY A 231 10.84 4.53 20.78
CA GLY A 231 11.45 5.80 21.17
C GLY A 231 11.91 6.65 19.98
N GLY A 232 11.61 6.29 18.74
CA GLY A 232 11.75 7.14 17.56
C GLY A 232 10.47 7.88 17.19
N ASN A 233 9.69 8.36 18.18
CA ASN A 233 8.32 8.84 18.01
C ASN A 233 8.19 10.04 17.05
N THR A 234 7.73 9.78 15.82
CA THR A 234 7.41 10.80 14.80
C THR A 234 5.90 11.08 14.70
N THR A 235 5.13 10.98 15.79
CA THR A 235 3.67 11.15 15.77
C THR A 235 3.12 12.01 16.90
N SER A 236 2.06 12.76 16.59
CA SER A 236 1.30 13.58 17.55
C SER A 236 0.14 12.82 18.19
N THR A 237 0.26 11.50 18.33
CA THR A 237 -0.78 10.61 18.86
C THR A 237 -0.35 9.96 20.18
N ASP A 238 -1.12 10.21 21.24
CA ASP A 238 -0.87 9.70 22.60
C ASP A 238 -1.22 8.21 22.78
N ALA A 239 -1.18 7.42 21.71
CA ALA A 239 -1.57 6.00 21.76
C ALA A 239 -0.54 5.15 22.53
N CYS A 240 0.75 5.52 22.51
CA CYS A 240 1.75 4.90 23.37
C CYS A 240 1.52 5.23 24.86
N ALA A 241 1.24 6.50 25.19
CA ALA A 241 0.81 6.89 26.53
C ALA A 241 -0.42 6.10 27.01
N GLN A 242 -1.42 5.92 26.13
CA GLN A 242 -2.63 5.13 26.41
C GLN A 242 -2.37 3.62 26.52
N GLN A 243 -1.47 3.04 25.70
CA GLN A 243 -1.15 1.61 25.73
C GLN A 243 -0.50 1.22 27.06
N TYR A 244 0.48 2.01 27.51
CA TYR A 244 1.33 1.67 28.66
C TYR A 244 0.92 2.38 29.96
N GLY A 245 -0.05 3.30 29.92
CA GLY A 245 -0.53 4.02 31.11
C GLY A 245 0.48 5.03 31.66
N VAL A 246 1.23 5.71 30.78
CA VAL A 246 2.33 6.63 31.11
C VAL A 246 2.17 7.99 30.42
N ASP A 247 2.87 9.02 30.88
CA ASP A 247 2.95 10.29 30.15
C ASP A 247 3.65 10.12 28.79
N GLN A 248 3.16 10.82 27.76
CA GLN A 248 3.72 10.77 26.40
C GLN A 248 5.21 11.20 26.35
N SER A 249 5.66 12.03 27.30
CA SER A 249 7.06 12.45 27.46
C SER A 249 8.02 11.29 27.77
N VAL A 250 7.52 10.14 28.24
CA VAL A 250 8.32 8.91 28.38
C VAL A 250 8.89 8.46 27.03
N PHE A 251 8.18 8.70 25.93
CA PHE A 251 8.62 8.38 24.57
C PHE A 251 9.51 9.49 23.94
N GLY A 252 9.85 10.52 24.71
CA GLY A 252 10.72 11.63 24.32
C GLY A 252 9.97 12.84 23.75
N GLU A 253 10.63 13.60 22.88
CA GLU A 253 10.09 14.81 22.28
C GLU A 253 9.11 14.50 21.14
N ASN A 254 8.03 15.30 21.04
CA ASN A 254 7.04 15.16 19.98
C ASN A 254 7.71 15.33 18.60
N MET A 255 7.38 14.44 17.67
CA MET A 255 7.96 14.35 16.32
C MET A 255 9.46 13.98 16.23
N ALA A 256 10.16 13.71 17.34
CA ALA A 256 11.59 13.34 17.35
C ALA A 256 11.92 12.05 18.14
N GLY A 257 11.17 11.77 19.21
CA GLY A 257 11.41 10.67 20.12
C GLY A 257 12.48 10.98 21.19
N VAL A 258 13.10 9.94 21.77
CA VAL A 258 14.17 10.11 22.76
C VAL A 258 15.44 10.70 22.13
N SER A 259 16.18 11.50 22.89
CA SER A 259 17.38 12.22 22.42
C SER A 259 18.71 11.53 22.74
N SER A 260 18.70 10.47 23.56
CA SER A 260 19.88 9.65 23.88
C SER A 260 19.49 8.21 24.22
N ILE A 261 20.49 7.31 24.25
CA ILE A 261 20.34 5.92 24.68
C ILE A 261 19.87 5.78 26.14
N ASP A 262 20.27 6.71 27.02
CA ASP A 262 19.78 6.75 28.41
C ASP A 262 18.26 6.96 28.47
N GLY A 263 17.70 7.71 27.50
CA GLY A 263 16.27 7.90 27.35
C GLY A 263 15.50 6.58 27.16
N CYS A 264 16.14 5.55 26.60
CA CYS A 264 15.54 4.22 26.47
C CYS A 264 15.23 3.53 27.81
N GLN A 265 15.86 3.95 28.92
CA GLN A 265 15.54 3.38 30.24
C GLN A 265 14.17 3.82 30.77
N ASN A 266 13.67 4.97 30.31
CA ASN A 266 12.34 5.47 30.68
C ASN A 266 11.22 4.65 30.01
N LEU A 267 11.47 4.11 28.82
CA LEU A 267 10.48 3.35 28.06
C LEU A 267 10.03 2.07 28.81
N PRO A 268 8.82 1.56 28.48
CA PRO A 268 8.38 0.23 28.90
C PRO A 268 9.43 -0.84 28.61
N GLU A 269 9.62 -1.79 29.53
CA GLU A 269 10.72 -2.76 29.52
C GLU A 269 10.85 -3.53 28.19
N THR A 270 9.72 -3.95 27.61
CA THR A 270 9.64 -4.68 26.34
C THR A 270 10.16 -3.89 25.13
N LEU A 271 10.14 -2.56 25.19
CA LEU A 271 10.53 -1.65 24.10
C LEU A 271 11.99 -1.17 24.20
N ARG A 272 12.68 -1.45 25.32
CA ARG A 272 14.03 -0.91 25.57
C ARG A 272 15.06 -1.43 24.58
N ALA A 273 14.97 -2.69 24.19
CA ALA A 273 15.90 -3.32 23.24
C ALA A 273 15.83 -2.69 21.84
N GLY A 274 14.62 -2.50 21.29
CA GLY A 274 14.44 -1.82 20.00
C GLY A 274 14.81 -0.33 20.04
N CYS A 275 14.67 0.31 21.20
CA CYS A 275 15.17 1.66 21.43
C CYS A 275 16.70 1.73 21.49
N GLN A 276 17.36 0.81 22.19
CA GLN A 276 18.83 0.74 22.27
C GLN A 276 19.46 0.46 20.89
N TRP A 277 18.87 -0.46 20.11
CA TRP A 277 19.26 -0.74 18.72
C TRP A 277 19.36 0.52 17.83
N ARG A 278 18.51 1.54 18.08
CA ARG A 278 18.57 2.85 17.39
C ARG A 278 19.94 3.52 17.54
N PHE A 279 20.53 3.43 18.71
CA PHE A 279 21.81 4.07 19.04
C PHE A 279 22.98 3.13 18.77
N ASP A 280 22.84 1.83 19.08
CA ASP A 280 23.93 0.86 18.96
C ASP A 280 24.20 0.42 17.51
N TRP A 281 23.16 0.04 16.76
CA TRP A 281 23.33 -0.54 15.42
C TRP A 281 23.03 0.45 14.30
N LEU A 282 21.96 1.24 14.46
CA LEU A 282 21.55 2.30 13.52
C LEU A 282 22.32 3.63 13.77
N GLN A 283 23.09 3.74 14.85
CA GLN A 283 23.96 4.89 15.15
C GLN A 283 23.24 6.26 15.12
N ASP A 284 21.96 6.26 15.53
CA ASP A 284 20.98 7.35 15.44
C ASP A 284 20.86 8.05 14.06
N ALA A 285 21.23 7.34 12.99
CA ALA A 285 21.09 7.82 11.63
C ALA A 285 19.64 8.21 11.33
N SER A 286 19.41 9.48 10.99
CA SER A 286 18.05 10.07 11.05
C SER A 286 17.27 10.02 9.74
N PHE A 287 17.95 10.12 8.59
CA PHE A 287 17.34 9.97 7.26
C PHE A 287 18.24 9.17 6.29
N PRO A 288 18.81 8.00 6.68
CA PRO A 288 19.78 7.33 5.82
C PRO A 288 19.09 6.79 4.56
N SER A 289 19.69 7.09 3.41
CA SER A 289 19.34 6.53 2.11
C SER A 289 19.75 5.05 2.03
N ALA A 290 18.97 4.26 1.30
CA ALA A 290 19.27 2.87 1.00
C ALA A 290 18.83 2.50 -0.42
N ASN A 291 19.52 1.53 -1.02
CA ASN A 291 18.97 0.79 -2.14
C ASN A 291 18.09 -0.33 -1.56
N PHE A 292 16.89 -0.53 -2.10
CA PHE A 292 16.01 -1.62 -1.67
C PHE A 292 15.76 -2.63 -2.78
N LYS A 293 15.46 -3.87 -2.37
CA LYS A 293 14.98 -4.95 -3.25
C LYS A 293 14.02 -5.87 -2.50
N ARG A 294 12.94 -6.31 -3.15
CA ARG A 294 12.07 -7.38 -2.63
C ARG A 294 12.90 -8.64 -2.41
N VAL A 295 12.73 -9.25 -1.24
CA VAL A 295 13.35 -10.54 -0.88
C VAL A 295 12.30 -11.45 -0.27
N LEU A 296 12.58 -12.76 -0.21
CA LEU A 296 11.82 -13.67 0.64
C LEU A 296 11.88 -13.21 2.10
N CYS A 297 10.78 -13.39 2.81
CA CYS A 297 10.71 -13.09 4.24
C CYS A 297 11.44 -14.15 5.08
N PRO A 298 12.43 -13.78 5.90
CA PRO A 298 13.00 -14.67 6.91
C PRO A 298 11.92 -15.16 7.87
N THR A 299 12.02 -16.42 8.31
CA THR A 299 11.04 -17.04 9.23
C THR A 299 11.03 -16.36 10.60
N GLU A 300 12.16 -15.81 11.00
CA GLU A 300 12.39 -15.00 12.19
C GLU A 300 11.51 -13.75 12.20
N ILE A 301 11.20 -13.19 11.03
CA ILE A 301 10.33 -12.01 10.87
C ILE A 301 8.86 -12.44 10.76
N THR A 302 8.55 -13.48 9.98
CA THR A 302 7.16 -13.91 9.75
C THR A 302 6.54 -14.66 10.92
N ASN A 303 7.33 -15.32 11.77
CA ASN A 303 6.83 -15.91 13.02
C ASN A 303 6.34 -14.84 14.02
N ILE A 304 6.86 -13.61 13.95
CA ILE A 304 6.48 -12.49 14.82
C ILE A 304 5.14 -11.89 14.39
N THR A 305 4.97 -11.54 13.11
CA THR A 305 3.74 -10.93 12.59
C THR A 305 2.67 -11.95 12.23
N GLN A 306 3.07 -13.21 12.05
CA GLN A 306 2.27 -14.32 11.51
C GLN A 306 1.72 -14.08 10.09
N CYS A 307 2.18 -13.02 9.41
CA CYS A 307 1.71 -12.65 8.07
C CYS A 307 2.72 -13.09 7.01
N VAL A 308 2.28 -13.92 6.07
CA VAL A 308 3.05 -14.38 4.90
C VAL A 308 2.20 -14.11 3.66
N ARG A 309 2.78 -13.50 2.62
CA ARG A 309 2.07 -13.27 1.35
C ARG A 309 1.96 -14.55 0.54
N ASP A 310 0.88 -14.70 -0.21
CA ASP A 310 0.73 -15.85 -1.11
C ASP A 310 1.75 -15.83 -2.27
N ASP A 311 2.28 -14.66 -2.62
CA ASP A 311 3.31 -14.47 -3.65
C ASP A 311 4.75 -14.85 -3.25
N GLU A 312 5.01 -15.15 -1.97
CA GLU A 312 6.32 -15.67 -1.52
C GLU A 312 6.69 -16.97 -2.25
N LYS A 313 5.70 -17.82 -2.59
CA LYS A 313 5.90 -19.08 -3.33
C LYS A 313 6.32 -18.85 -4.79
N VAL A 314 5.99 -17.69 -5.36
CA VAL A 314 6.45 -17.29 -6.69
C VAL A 314 7.88 -16.79 -6.60
N LEU A 315 8.17 -16.00 -5.55
CA LEU A 315 9.49 -15.44 -5.29
C LEU A 315 10.54 -16.49 -4.87
N SER A 316 10.12 -17.60 -4.23
CA SER A 316 10.99 -18.75 -3.89
C SER A 316 11.27 -19.67 -5.08
N GLY A 317 10.58 -19.47 -6.21
CA GLY A 317 10.66 -20.35 -7.36
C GLY A 317 9.80 -21.61 -7.27
N GLU A 318 9.09 -21.86 -6.16
CA GLU A 318 8.21 -23.03 -6.01
C GLU A 318 7.07 -23.09 -7.06
N VAL A 319 6.67 -21.93 -7.60
CA VAL A 319 5.67 -21.83 -8.69
C VAL A 319 6.32 -21.73 -10.09
N SER A 320 7.64 -21.51 -10.17
CA SER A 320 8.36 -21.37 -11.44
C SER A 320 8.76 -22.73 -12.02
N SER A 321 8.00 -23.17 -13.03
CA SER A 321 8.25 -24.35 -13.89
C SER A 321 7.54 -25.68 -13.53
N ALA A 322 6.23 -25.64 -13.21
CA ALA A 322 5.35 -26.81 -13.38
C ALA A 322 3.84 -26.49 -13.50
N HIS A 323 3.40 -25.80 -14.56
CA HIS A 323 2.13 -26.20 -15.21
C HIS A 323 2.45 -27.26 -16.27
N SER A 324 2.86 -28.43 -15.80
CA SER A 324 3.18 -29.56 -16.67
C SER A 324 1.90 -30.03 -17.35
N LEU A 325 1.83 -29.86 -18.68
CA LEU A 325 0.73 -30.39 -19.49
C LEU A 325 0.72 -31.92 -19.34
N THR A 326 -0.28 -32.44 -18.62
CA THR A 326 -0.47 -33.89 -18.47
C THR A 326 -0.72 -34.51 -19.85
N PRO A 327 0.11 -35.49 -20.29
CA PRO A 327 -0.13 -36.18 -21.55
C PRO A 327 -1.43 -36.99 -21.48
N ALA A 328 -2.12 -37.02 -22.61
CA ALA A 328 -3.52 -37.42 -22.73
C ALA A 328 -3.90 -38.80 -22.16
N SER A 329 -5.18 -38.92 -21.78
CA SER A 329 -5.90 -40.20 -21.70
C SER A 329 -7.10 -40.20 -22.66
N TYR A 330 -6.82 -40.12 -23.96
CA TYR A 330 -7.80 -40.43 -25.00
C TYR A 330 -7.80 -41.93 -25.28
N THR A 331 -8.73 -42.67 -24.71
CA THR A 331 -8.91 -44.12 -24.94
C THR A 331 -9.56 -44.40 -26.30
N MET A 332 -8.83 -44.15 -27.39
CA MET A 332 -9.22 -44.58 -28.74
C MET A 332 -8.97 -46.08 -28.92
N ALA A 333 -9.83 -46.91 -28.33
CA ALA A 333 -9.80 -48.36 -28.47
C ALA A 333 -10.35 -48.80 -29.84
N SER A 334 -9.56 -48.64 -30.90
CA SER A 334 -9.91 -49.08 -32.25
C SER A 334 -9.81 -50.60 -32.39
N LEU A 335 -10.91 -51.32 -32.13
CA LEU A 335 -11.04 -52.75 -32.40
C LEU A 335 -11.76 -52.99 -33.73
N ALA A 336 -10.99 -53.15 -34.80
CA ALA A 336 -11.48 -53.66 -36.07
C ALA A 336 -11.38 -55.20 -36.09
N VAL A 337 -12.51 -55.88 -35.93
CA VAL A 337 -12.66 -57.32 -36.21
C VAL A 337 -13.85 -57.48 -37.15
N VAL A 338 -13.68 -58.31 -38.19
CA VAL A 338 -14.61 -58.50 -39.31
C VAL A 338 -14.93 -59.99 -39.42
N LEU A 339 -16.09 -60.33 -39.99
CA LEU A 339 -16.71 -61.67 -40.07
C LEU A 339 -17.27 -62.16 -38.70
N LEU A 340 -18.39 -62.87 -38.62
CA LEU A 340 -19.36 -63.35 -39.62
C LEU A 340 -20.78 -63.27 -39.02
N GLY A 341 -21.84 -63.28 -39.85
CA GLY A 341 -23.22 -63.12 -39.38
C GLY A 341 -23.95 -64.42 -39.06
N VAL A 342 -25.16 -64.31 -38.49
CA VAL A 342 -26.28 -65.27 -38.60
C VAL A 342 -27.60 -64.47 -38.60
N LEU A 343 -28.62 -65.01 -39.28
CA LEU A 343 -29.99 -64.48 -39.46
C LEU A 343 -30.91 -64.75 -38.23
N SER A 344 -32.16 -64.27 -38.30
CA SER A 344 -33.33 -64.55 -37.43
C SER A 344 -33.57 -63.47 -36.36
N ILE A 345 -34.78 -62.91 -36.19
CA ILE A 345 -36.07 -63.03 -36.93
C ILE A 345 -36.62 -61.61 -37.17
#